data_AF-A0A7V6ILX7-F1
#
_entry.id   AF-A0A7V6ILX7-F1
#
_cell.length_a   1.000
_cell.length_b   1.000
_cell.length_c   1.000
_cell.angle_alpha   90.00
_cell.angle_beta   90.00
_cell.angle_gamma   90.00
#
_symmetry.space_group_name_H-M   'P 1'
#
loop_
_entity.id
_entity.type
_entity.pdbx_description
1 polymer ?
#
loop_
_entity_poly.entity_id
_entity_poly.type
_entity_poly.pdbx_seq_one_letter_code
_entity_poly.pdbx_strand_id
1 'polypeptide(L)'
;MNKIILLLLVSIMCLSSCSSKKYLTLESKFKGTKANNTFIFIPNGALINSFPIVENNIEYTVGVLNNIIIYIGTTDKNFTISNLKINDLLPESYFNREWGYSTGWGYYIEIESGWYAGFDFQTKPDEESRIQWFFKFNFNK
;
A
#
# COMPACT_ATOMS: atom_id res chain seq x y z
N MET A 1 -7.45 -41.87 41.83
CA MET A 1 -7.58 -40.44 41.45
C MET A 1 -6.74 -40.18 40.22
N ASN A 2 -7.42 -39.78 39.15
CA ASN A 2 -7.03 -39.94 37.75
C ASN A 2 -5.94 -38.96 37.30
N LYS A 3 -4.70 -39.43 37.18
CA LYS A 3 -3.61 -38.70 36.50
C LYS A 3 -3.74 -38.70 34.97
N ILE A 4 -4.78 -39.33 34.42
CA ILE A 4 -5.00 -39.47 32.97
C ILE A 4 -5.83 -38.29 32.39
N ILE A 5 -6.51 -37.50 33.22
CA ILE A 5 -7.41 -36.43 32.75
C ILE A 5 -6.66 -35.10 32.47
N LEU A 6 -5.44 -34.92 32.98
CA LEU A 6 -4.69 -33.67 32.81
C LEU A 6 -3.96 -33.56 31.46
N LEU A 7 -3.90 -34.64 30.67
CA LEU A 7 -3.22 -34.66 29.36
C LEU A 7 -4.14 -34.32 28.18
N LEU A 8 -5.43 -34.13 28.41
CA LEU A 8 -6.43 -33.87 27.36
C LEU A 8 -6.83 -32.39 27.23
N LEU A 9 -6.38 -31.50 28.12
CA LEU A 9 -6.93 -30.13 28.23
C LEU A 9 -6.00 -28.99 27.81
N VAL A 10 -4.77 -29.23 27.37
CA VAL A 10 -3.87 -28.15 26.92
C VAL A 10 -3.23 -28.46 25.54
N SER A 11 -3.92 -29.24 24.72
CA SER A 11 -3.59 -29.46 23.30
C SER A 11 -4.43 -28.59 22.36
N ILE A 12 -5.28 -27.70 22.89
CA ILE A 12 -6.21 -26.84 22.12
C ILE A 12 -5.74 -25.38 22.16
N MET A 13 -4.51 -25.10 21.71
CA MET A 13 -4.10 -23.73 21.34
C MET A 13 -3.27 -23.69 20.05
N CYS A 14 -3.30 -24.74 19.23
CA CYS A 14 -2.79 -24.70 17.87
C CYS A 14 -3.94 -24.50 16.90
N LEU A 15 -4.50 -23.28 16.82
CA LEU A 15 -5.30 -22.77 15.71
C LEU A 15 -5.43 -21.25 15.90
N SER A 16 -4.32 -20.55 16.14
CA SER A 16 -4.24 -19.14 15.77
C SER A 16 -4.44 -19.14 14.26
N SER A 17 -5.68 -18.90 13.84
CA SER A 17 -6.06 -18.77 12.45
C SER A 17 -5.12 -17.72 11.86
N CYS A 18 -4.08 -18.20 11.16
CA CYS A 18 -3.25 -17.37 10.32
C CYS A 18 -4.12 -17.04 9.12
N SER A 19 -5.15 -16.21 9.35
CA SER A 19 -5.84 -15.48 8.32
C SER A 19 -4.78 -14.53 7.78
N SER A 20 -4.00 -15.03 6.82
CA SER A 20 -3.12 -14.23 6.00
C SER A 20 -4.02 -13.14 5.43
N LYS A 21 -3.94 -11.93 6.01
CA LYS A 21 -4.64 -10.76 5.52
C LYS A 21 -4.31 -10.69 4.03
N LYS A 22 -5.34 -10.83 3.19
CA LYS A 22 -5.16 -10.90 1.75
C LYS A 22 -4.96 -9.49 1.25
N TYR A 23 -3.77 -8.95 1.49
CA TYR A 23 -3.41 -7.64 0.96
C TYR A 23 -3.54 -7.66 -0.55
N LEU A 24 -3.87 -6.49 -1.10
CA LEU A 24 -3.79 -6.27 -2.52
C LEU A 24 -2.35 -6.46 -2.97
N THR A 25 -2.17 -7.32 -3.97
CA THR A 25 -0.85 -7.64 -4.48
C THR A 25 -0.72 -7.07 -5.88
N LEU A 26 0.37 -6.36 -6.12
CA LEU A 26 0.75 -5.98 -7.48
C LEU A 26 0.85 -7.24 -8.35
N GLU A 27 0.61 -7.06 -9.64
CA GLU A 27 0.68 -8.08 -10.68
C GLU A 27 -0.36 -9.21 -10.54
N SER A 28 -1.27 -9.10 -9.56
CA SER A 28 -2.41 -10.01 -9.45
C SER A 28 -3.53 -9.67 -10.43
N LYS A 29 -4.34 -10.69 -10.77
CA LYS A 29 -5.52 -10.48 -11.63
C LYS A 29 -6.58 -9.66 -10.89
N PHE A 30 -7.03 -8.58 -11.52
CA PHE A 30 -8.17 -7.80 -11.05
C PHE A 30 -9.47 -8.57 -11.28
N LYS A 31 -10.28 -8.74 -10.23
CA LYS A 31 -11.57 -9.46 -10.26
C LYS A 31 -12.79 -8.55 -10.08
N GLY A 32 -12.60 -7.22 -10.04
CA GLY A 32 -13.69 -6.27 -9.86
C GLY A 32 -14.60 -6.16 -11.09
N THR A 33 -15.82 -5.70 -10.86
CA THR A 33 -16.78 -5.38 -11.91
C THR A 33 -16.42 -4.02 -12.53
N LYS A 34 -16.43 -3.94 -13.87
CA LYS A 34 -16.08 -2.73 -14.65
C LYS A 34 -17.17 -1.63 -14.60
N ALA A 35 -17.82 -1.46 -13.46
CA ALA A 35 -18.86 -0.46 -13.30
C ALA A 35 -18.19 0.90 -13.03
N ASN A 36 -18.04 1.68 -14.11
CA ASN A 36 -17.44 3.02 -14.19
C ASN A 36 -15.91 3.03 -14.30
N ASN A 37 -15.40 3.34 -15.51
CA ASN A 37 -13.97 3.54 -15.75
C ASN A 37 -13.56 4.92 -15.24
N THR A 38 -12.98 4.98 -14.05
CA THR A 38 -12.14 6.11 -13.65
C THR A 38 -10.73 5.90 -14.22
N PHE A 39 -9.97 6.98 -14.38
CA PHE A 39 -8.58 6.91 -14.81
C PHE A 39 -7.65 7.52 -13.76
N ILE A 40 -6.42 7.04 -13.70
CA ILE A 40 -5.37 7.59 -12.84
C ILE A 40 -4.05 7.70 -13.62
N PHE A 41 -3.29 8.77 -13.35
CA PHE A 41 -1.89 8.84 -13.74
C PHE A 41 -1.03 8.05 -12.75
N ILE A 42 -0.17 7.19 -13.26
CA ILE A 42 0.79 6.43 -12.44
C ILE A 42 2.21 6.97 -12.62
N PRO A 43 3.19 6.56 -11.80
CA PRO A 43 4.52 7.16 -11.79
C PRO A 43 5.27 7.18 -13.12
N ASN A 44 4.98 6.29 -14.07
CA ASN A 44 5.62 6.31 -15.40
C ASN A 44 4.95 7.28 -16.40
N GLY A 45 3.97 8.09 -15.95
CA GLY A 45 3.22 9.03 -16.78
C GLY A 45 2.06 8.42 -17.57
N ALA A 46 1.83 7.11 -17.48
CA ALA A 46 0.71 6.47 -18.14
C ALA A 46 -0.62 6.81 -17.45
N LEU A 47 -1.65 7.08 -18.26
CA LEU A 47 -3.03 7.16 -17.83
C LEU A 47 -3.68 5.79 -17.99
N ILE A 48 -4.12 5.18 -16.90
CA ILE A 48 -4.69 3.81 -16.89
C ILE A 48 -6.05 3.78 -16.20
N ASN A 49 -6.83 2.72 -16.45
CA ASN A 49 -8.07 2.49 -15.72
C ASN A 49 -7.78 2.30 -14.23
N SER A 50 -8.57 2.94 -13.39
CA SER A 50 -8.51 2.81 -11.95
C SER A 50 -9.85 2.37 -11.38
N PHE A 51 -9.81 1.71 -10.22
CA PHE A 51 -11.01 1.26 -9.52
C PHE A 51 -10.85 1.53 -8.02
N PRO A 52 -11.84 2.15 -7.36
CA PRO A 52 -11.86 2.20 -5.90
C PRO A 52 -12.21 0.82 -5.35
N ILE A 53 -11.50 0.41 -4.31
CA ILE A 53 -11.77 -0.83 -3.59
C ILE A 53 -11.58 -0.62 -2.09
N VAL A 54 -12.33 -1.37 -1.29
CA VAL A 54 -12.20 -1.37 0.16
C VAL A 54 -11.72 -2.74 0.61
N GLU A 55 -10.60 -2.79 1.31
CA GLU A 55 -10.01 -4.02 1.82
C GLU A 55 -9.54 -3.76 3.25
N ASN A 56 -10.00 -4.56 4.22
CA ASN A 56 -9.74 -4.38 5.65
C ASN A 56 -10.09 -2.97 6.18
N ASN A 57 -11.22 -2.41 5.74
CA ASN A 57 -11.68 -1.04 6.08
C ASN A 57 -10.72 0.07 5.65
N ILE A 58 -9.84 -0.20 4.68
CA ILE A 58 -8.98 0.81 4.05
C ILE A 58 -9.43 1.00 2.61
N GLU A 59 -9.65 2.24 2.22
CA GLU A 59 -9.94 2.62 0.84
C GLU A 59 -8.65 2.68 0.01
N TYR A 60 -8.64 1.96 -1.12
CA TYR A 60 -7.56 1.99 -2.09
C TYR A 60 -8.08 2.38 -3.47
N THR A 61 -7.20 3.01 -4.25
CA THR A 61 -7.34 3.11 -5.69
C THR A 61 -6.40 2.10 -6.34
N VAL A 62 -6.93 1.16 -7.13
CA VAL A 62 -6.10 0.22 -7.91
C VAL A 62 -6.09 0.59 -9.37
N GLY A 63 -4.89 0.73 -9.92
CA GLY A 63 -4.68 0.92 -11.35
C GLY A 63 -4.49 -0.42 -12.05
N VAL A 64 -5.23 -0.62 -13.14
CA VAL A 64 -5.33 -1.90 -13.84
C VAL A 64 -5.02 -1.74 -15.33
N LEU A 65 -4.08 -2.56 -15.80
CA LEU A 65 -3.73 -2.68 -17.21
C LEU A 65 -3.84 -4.15 -17.62
N ASN A 66 -4.56 -4.43 -18.71
CA ASN A 66 -4.79 -5.81 -19.20
C ASN A 66 -5.28 -6.78 -18.11
N ASN A 67 -6.24 -6.34 -17.28
CA ASN A 67 -6.78 -7.07 -16.11
C ASN A 67 -5.75 -7.42 -15.03
N ILE A 68 -4.57 -6.81 -15.04
CA ILE A 68 -3.52 -6.98 -14.03
C ILE A 68 -3.42 -5.69 -13.22
N ILE A 69 -3.38 -5.81 -11.89
CA ILE A 69 -3.15 -4.69 -10.99
C ILE A 69 -1.69 -4.25 -11.13
N ILE A 70 -1.44 -3.04 -11.61
CA ILE A 70 -0.09 -2.50 -11.78
C ILE A 70 0.21 -1.33 -10.83
N TYR A 71 -0.83 -0.79 -10.19
CA TYR A 71 -0.72 0.28 -9.20
C TYR A 71 -1.72 0.04 -8.08
N ILE A 72 -1.30 0.31 -6.85
CA ILE A 72 -2.18 0.34 -5.67
C ILE A 72 -1.83 1.62 -4.92
N GLY A 73 -2.80 2.51 -4.68
CA GLY A 73 -2.60 3.74 -3.92
C GLY A 73 -3.66 3.93 -2.85
N THR A 74 -3.35 4.68 -1.80
CA THR A 74 -4.31 5.05 -0.76
C THR A 74 -3.97 6.40 -0.14
N THR A 75 -5.02 7.15 0.20
CA THR A 75 -4.99 8.37 1.02
C THR A 75 -5.78 8.17 2.31
N ASP A 76 -6.15 6.93 2.64
CA ASP A 76 -6.93 6.62 3.82
C ASP A 76 -6.09 6.88 5.09
N LYS A 77 -6.61 7.71 5.99
CA LYS A 77 -5.96 8.09 7.25
C LYS A 77 -5.71 6.91 8.21
N ASN A 78 -6.42 5.80 8.01
CA ASN A 78 -6.29 4.61 8.84
C ASN A 78 -5.20 3.66 8.31
N PHE A 79 -4.70 3.87 7.09
CA PHE A 79 -3.61 3.06 6.54
C PHE A 79 -2.30 3.42 7.27
N THR A 80 -1.57 2.38 7.68
CA THR A 80 -0.26 2.51 8.32
C THR A 80 0.77 1.61 7.65
N ILE A 81 1.98 2.14 7.46
CA ILE A 81 3.15 1.37 7.03
C ILE A 81 4.39 1.85 7.79
N SER A 82 5.16 0.93 8.37
CA SER A 82 6.29 1.25 9.27
C SER A 82 5.96 2.30 10.35
N ASN A 83 4.74 2.26 10.90
CA ASN A 83 4.18 3.24 11.86
C ASN A 83 3.94 4.67 11.31
N LEU A 84 4.06 4.90 10.01
CA LEU A 84 3.73 6.16 9.34
C LEU A 84 2.30 6.14 8.79
N LYS A 85 1.67 7.31 8.77
CA LYS A 85 0.33 7.59 8.24
C LYS A 85 0.35 8.79 7.29
N ILE A 86 -0.78 9.00 6.62
CA ILE A 86 -1.03 10.22 5.86
C ILE A 86 -0.92 11.44 6.79
N ASN A 87 -0.33 12.52 6.28
CA ASN A 87 -0.01 13.79 6.96
C ASN A 87 1.11 13.74 8.02
N ASP A 88 1.71 12.57 8.27
CA ASP A 88 2.91 12.50 9.10
C ASP A 88 4.10 13.16 8.39
N LEU A 89 5.05 13.66 9.20
CA LEU A 89 6.38 14.04 8.73
C LEU A 89 7.23 12.79 8.54
N LEU A 90 8.15 12.82 7.58
CA LEU A 90 9.16 11.77 7.48
C LEU A 90 10.22 11.93 8.56
N PRO A 91 10.69 10.82 9.17
CA PRO A 91 11.90 10.85 9.98
C PRO A 91 13.11 11.37 9.18
N GLU A 92 14.00 12.10 9.85
CA GLU A 92 15.17 12.74 9.22
C GLU A 92 16.02 11.75 8.38
N SER A 93 16.08 10.49 8.83
CA SER A 93 16.81 9.40 8.16
C SER A 93 16.34 9.07 6.73
N TYR A 94 15.19 9.58 6.30
CA TYR A 94 14.70 9.44 4.93
C TYR A 94 15.28 10.49 3.98
N PHE A 95 15.66 11.69 4.46
CA PHE A 95 16.13 12.76 3.58
C PHE A 95 17.51 12.50 2.98
N ASN A 96 18.30 11.64 3.63
CA ASN A 96 19.61 11.19 3.13
C ASN A 96 19.53 10.02 2.14
N ARG A 97 18.33 9.52 1.82
CA ARG A 97 18.14 8.43 0.85
C ARG A 97 17.94 8.98 -0.56
N GLU A 98 17.97 8.10 -1.55
CA GLU A 98 17.65 8.43 -2.93
C GLU A 98 16.14 8.70 -3.08
N TRP A 99 15.81 9.84 -3.68
CA TRP A 99 14.44 10.27 -3.94
C TRP A 99 14.08 10.00 -5.40
N GLY A 100 12.91 9.42 -5.60
CA GLY A 100 12.32 9.34 -6.92
C GLY A 100 11.57 10.62 -7.26
N TYR A 101 11.57 10.98 -8.55
CA TYR A 101 10.75 12.05 -9.09
C TYR A 101 10.25 11.64 -10.47
N SER A 102 8.94 11.77 -10.66
CA SER A 102 8.29 11.56 -11.94
C SER A 102 7.63 12.85 -12.41
N THR A 103 8.04 13.35 -13.58
CA THR A 103 7.48 14.58 -14.16
C THR A 103 5.96 14.44 -14.34
N GLY A 104 5.21 15.41 -13.82
CA GLY A 104 3.75 15.40 -13.85
C GLY A 104 3.09 14.44 -12.84
N TRP A 105 3.87 13.80 -11.97
CA TRP A 105 3.36 12.87 -10.95
C TRP A 105 3.90 13.13 -9.53
N GLY A 106 5.13 13.60 -9.37
CA GLY A 106 5.66 14.13 -8.12
C GLY A 106 6.78 13.33 -7.48
N TYR A 107 7.20 13.78 -6.29
CA TYR A 107 8.29 13.18 -5.53
C TYR A 107 7.81 11.99 -4.69
N TYR A 108 8.68 10.99 -4.56
CA TYR A 108 8.39 9.81 -3.77
C TYR A 108 9.65 9.17 -3.20
N ILE A 109 9.46 8.36 -2.16
CA ILE A 109 10.53 7.60 -1.51
C ILE A 109 9.99 6.26 -1.01
N GLU A 110 10.80 5.20 -1.08
CA GLU A 110 10.42 3.89 -0.55
C GLU A 110 10.44 3.90 0.98
N ILE A 111 9.37 3.38 1.57
CA ILE A 111 9.20 3.22 3.02
C ILE A 111 9.56 1.80 3.42
N GLU A 112 8.78 0.82 2.96
CA GLU A 112 8.93 -0.58 3.32
C GLU A 112 8.18 -1.51 2.34
N SER A 113 8.80 -2.63 1.98
CA SER A 113 8.15 -3.72 1.23
C SER A 113 7.49 -3.26 -0.09
N GLY A 114 8.17 -2.38 -0.82
CA GLY A 114 7.70 -1.80 -2.08
C GLY A 114 6.55 -0.80 -1.93
N TRP A 115 6.21 -0.37 -0.71
CA TRP A 115 5.39 0.80 -0.47
C TRP A 115 6.25 2.06 -0.51
N TYR A 116 5.72 3.06 -1.18
CA TYR A 116 6.31 4.38 -1.32
C TYR A 116 5.38 5.42 -0.70
N ALA A 117 5.95 6.46 -0.12
CA ALA A 117 5.24 7.67 0.25
C ALA A 117 5.37 8.69 -0.90
N GLY A 118 4.26 9.31 -1.29
CA GLY A 118 4.20 10.38 -2.27
C GLY A 118 4.03 11.75 -1.62
N PHE A 119 4.64 12.76 -2.24
CA PHE A 119 4.76 14.13 -1.76
C PHE A 119 4.41 15.14 -2.86
N ASP A 120 4.64 16.42 -2.58
CA ASP A 120 4.42 17.53 -3.51
C ASP A 120 4.96 17.24 -4.92
N PHE A 121 4.28 17.80 -5.91
CA PHE A 121 4.54 17.63 -7.33
C PHE A 121 5.62 18.60 -7.86
N GLN A 122 5.88 19.70 -7.13
CA GLN A 122 6.64 20.83 -7.65
C GLN A 122 8.04 20.95 -7.04
N THR A 123 8.18 20.75 -5.73
CA THR A 123 9.45 20.94 -5.01
C THR A 123 9.89 19.67 -4.31
N LYS A 124 11.21 19.43 -4.29
CA LYS A 124 11.77 18.30 -3.55
C LYS A 124 11.39 18.44 -2.07
N PRO A 125 10.85 17.38 -1.43
CA PRO A 125 10.45 17.43 -0.03
C PRO A 125 11.61 17.76 0.91
N ASP A 126 11.26 18.50 1.97
CA ASP A 126 12.09 18.88 3.10
C ASP A 126 11.49 18.38 4.43
N GLU A 127 12.11 18.75 5.55
CA GLU A 127 11.73 18.29 6.89
C GLU A 127 10.32 18.71 7.34
N GLU A 128 9.71 19.70 6.67
CA GLU A 128 8.34 20.16 6.96
C GLU A 128 7.31 19.48 6.05
N SER A 129 7.77 18.79 5.01
CA SER A 129 6.93 18.12 4.03
C SER A 129 6.20 16.93 4.64
N ARG A 130 4.91 16.82 4.29
CA ARG A 130 4.00 15.79 4.83
C ARG A 130 3.65 14.75 3.77
N ILE A 131 3.51 13.50 4.22
CA ILE A 131 3.09 12.39 3.36
C ILE A 131 1.68 12.67 2.84
N GLN A 132 1.52 12.71 1.51
CA GLN A 132 0.23 13.01 0.87
C GLN A 132 -0.55 11.74 0.48
N TRP A 133 0.15 10.68 0.05
CA TRP A 133 -0.44 9.36 -0.22
C TRP A 133 0.60 8.25 -0.07
N PHE A 134 0.14 7.01 0.07
CA PHE A 134 0.99 5.83 -0.06
C PHE A 134 0.64 5.06 -1.33
N PHE A 135 1.64 4.42 -1.94
CA PHE A 135 1.41 3.60 -3.12
C PHE A 135 2.39 2.44 -3.28
N LYS A 136 1.99 1.44 -4.06
CA LYS A 136 2.86 0.42 -4.64
C LYS A 136 2.87 0.56 -6.15
N PHE A 137 4.07 0.51 -6.73
CA PHE A 137 4.30 0.48 -8.16
C PHE A 137 5.61 -0.27 -8.45
N ASN A 138 5.68 -0.99 -9.56
CA ASN A 138 6.92 -1.65 -10.00
C ASN A 138 7.58 -0.80 -11.08
N PHE A 139 8.64 -0.07 -10.74
CA PHE A 139 9.35 0.82 -11.66
C PHE A 139 10.12 0.09 -12.77
N ASN A 140 10.27 -1.23 -12.69
CA ASN A 140 11.00 -2.04 -13.67
C ASN A 140 10.10 -2.63 -14.77
N LYS A 141 8.81 -2.31 -14.80
CA LYS A 141 7.83 -2.85 -15.76
C LYS A 141 6.94 -1.75 -16.34
#